data_AF-A0A914DJX3-F1
#
_entry.id   AF-A0A914DJX3-F1
#
_cell.length_a   1.000
_cell.length_b   1.000
_cell.length_c   1.000
_cell.angle_alpha   90.00
_cell.angle_beta   90.00
_cell.angle_gamma   90.00
#
_symmetry.space_group_name_H-M   'P 1'
#
loop_
_entity.id
_entity.type
_entity.pdbx_description
1 polymer ?
#
loop_
_entity_poly.entity_id
_entity_poly.type
_entity_poly.pdbx_seq_one_letter_code
_entity_poly.pdbx_strand_id
1 'polypeptide(L)' 'MNTVHKNAFRKYQNLEELRIDKCPNLDLIDKFAFKGLQKLRMLTISNNPKLTHIYKATFAGIGNEDSL' A
#
# COMPACT_ATOMS: atom_id res chain seq x y z
N MET A 1 7.62 -9.61 13.34
CA MET A 1 7.78 -8.73 12.17
C MET A 1 6.39 -8.35 11.71
N ASN A 2 6.02 -7.07 11.81
CA ASN A 2 4.72 -6.59 11.35
C ASN A 2 4.85 -6.14 9.90
N THR A 3 3.97 -6.70 9.09
CA THR A 3 4.07 -6.62 7.64
C THR A 3 2.73 -6.20 7.06
N VAL A 4 2.76 -5.27 6.09
CA VAL A 4 1.63 -5.11 5.17
C VAL A 4 1.75 -6.23 4.13
N HIS A 5 0.89 -7.23 4.25
CA HIS A 5 0.95 -8.43 3.44
C HIS A 5 0.47 -8.21 1.99
N LYS A 6 0.89 -9.10 1.10
CA LYS A 6 0.35 -9.23 -0.25
C LYS A 6 -1.18 -9.17 -0.25
N ASN A 7 -1.76 -8.38 -1.17
CA ASN A 7 -3.20 -8.19 -1.33
C ASN A 7 -3.93 -7.63 -0.08
N ALA A 8 -3.22 -7.01 0.88
CA ALA A 8 -3.83 -6.50 2.12
C ALA A 8 -5.05 -5.60 1.87
N PHE A 9 -5.05 -4.86 0.76
CA PHE A 9 -6.13 -3.93 0.41
C PHE A 9 -6.97 -4.35 -0.80
N ARG A 10 -6.85 -5.61 -1.27
CA ARG A 10 -7.47 -6.05 -2.54
C ARG A 10 -8.99 -5.87 -2.61
N LYS A 11 -9.68 -5.87 -1.46
CA LYS A 11 -11.14 -5.67 -1.39
C LYS A 11 -11.58 -4.22 -1.59
N TYR A 12 -10.66 -3.25 -1.52
CA TYR A 12 -10.97 -1.83 -1.58
C TYR A 12 -10.70 -1.25 -2.97
N GLN A 13 -11.36 -1.81 -3.99
CA GLN A 13 -11.11 -1.45 -5.40
C GLN A 13 -11.40 0.03 -5.72
N ASN A 14 -12.33 0.63 -4.98
CA ASN A 14 -12.72 2.04 -5.12
C ASN A 14 -11.98 2.99 -4.16
N LEU A 15 -10.95 2.55 -3.44
CA LEU A 15 -10.22 3.41 -2.51
C LEU A 15 -9.36 4.42 -3.28
N GLU A 16 -9.59 5.71 -3.04
CA GLU A 16 -8.85 6.80 -3.71
C GLU A 16 -7.63 7.28 -2.91
N GLU A 17 -7.70 7.22 -1.59
CA GLU A 17 -6.59 7.63 -0.71
C GLU A 17 -6.26 6.53 0.31
N LEU A 18 -4.98 6.21 0.43
CA LEU A 18 -4.45 5.32 1.46
C LEU A 18 -3.31 6.01 2.20
N ARG A 19 -3.45 6.14 3.51
CA ARG A 19 -2.40 6.66 4.40
C ARG A 19 -1.93 5.58 5.37
N ILE A 20 -0.66 5.25 5.31
CA ILE A 20 0.07 4.44 6.28
C ILE A 20 0.98 5.40 7.05
N ASP A 21 0.42 6.01 8.09
CA ASP A 21 1.08 7.01 8.92
C ASP A 21 1.20 6.54 10.36
N LYS A 22 2.30 6.91 11.03
CA LYS A 22 2.52 6.67 12.47
C LYS A 22 2.30 5.22 12.89
N CYS A 23 2.83 4.28 12.11
CA CYS A 23 2.88 2.86 12.46
C CYS A 23 4.28 2.52 13.04
N PRO A 24 4.51 2.70 14.35
CA PRO A 24 5.85 2.61 14.96
C PRO A 24 6.44 1.19 14.94
N ASN A 25 5.61 0.19 14.69
CA ASN A 25 6.00 -1.21 14.66
C ASN A 25 5.96 -1.83 13.25
N LEU A 26 5.66 -1.04 12.21
CA LEU A 26 5.67 -1.54 10.83
C LEU A 26 7.11 -1.77 10.38
N ASP A 27 7.46 -3.02 10.06
CA ASP A 27 8.82 -3.40 9.67
C ASP A 27 8.97 -3.47 8.15
N LEU A 28 7.94 -3.95 7.45
CA LEU A 28 8.01 -4.30 6.02
C LEU A 28 6.69 -4.14 5.27
N ILE A 29 6.77 -3.79 3.98
CA ILE A 29 5.66 -3.85 3.03
C ILE A 29 5.99 -4.88 1.95
N ASP A 30 5.14 -5.91 1.84
CA ASP A 30 5.34 -7.07 0.97
C ASP A 30 5.03 -6.77 -0.51
N LYS A 31 5.54 -7.60 -1.42
CA LYS A 31 5.21 -7.53 -2.85
C LYS A 31 3.69 -7.61 -3.06
N PHE A 32 3.18 -6.79 -3.98
CA PHE A 32 1.76 -6.70 -4.32
C PHE A 32 0.85 -6.35 -3.12
N ALA A 33 1.38 -5.69 -2.07
CA ALA A 33 0.58 -5.23 -0.93
C ALA A 33 -0.61 -4.36 -1.37
N PHE A 34 -0.40 -3.51 -2.37
CA PHE A 34 -1.39 -2.56 -2.90
C PHE A 34 -2.12 -3.06 -4.15
N LYS A 35 -1.97 -4.34 -4.51
CA LYS A 35 -2.60 -4.90 -5.71
C LYS A 35 -4.13 -4.85 -5.58
N GLY A 36 -4.78 -4.34 -6.62
CA GLY A 36 -6.23 -4.26 -6.72
C GLY A 36 -6.83 -2.93 -6.28
N LEU A 37 -6.01 -1.97 -5.84
CA LEU A 37 -6.42 -0.59 -5.61
C LEU A 37 -6.51 0.12 -6.97
N GLN A 38 -7.65 -0.01 -7.67
CA GLN A 38 -7.81 0.43 -9.06
C GLN A 38 -8.09 1.92 -9.20
N LYS A 39 -8.59 2.57 -8.14
CA LYS A 39 -8.90 4.00 -8.12
C LYS A 39 -7.95 4.81 -7.24
N LEU A 40 -6.80 4.25 -6.85
CA LEU A 40 -5.91 4.91 -5.88
C LEU A 40 -5.18 6.08 -6.52
N ARG A 41 -5.42 7.28 -5.99
CA ARG A 41 -4.83 8.54 -6.45
C ARG A 41 -3.73 9.02 -5.52
N MET A 42 -3.85 8.74 -4.23
CA MET A 42 -2.87 9.16 -3.23
C MET A 42 -2.50 8.02 -2.29
N LEU A 43 -1.21 7.73 -2.24
CA LEU A 43 -0.60 6.83 -1.28
C LEU A 43 0.44 7.59 -0.46
N THR A 44 0.21 7.71 0.84
CA THR A 44 1.17 8.29 1.78
C THR A 44 1.70 7.22 2.70
N ILE A 45 3.03 7.10 2.78
CA ILE A 45 3.72 6.24 3.73
C ILE A 45 4.70 7.14 4.49
N SER A 46 4.33 7.54 5.71
CA SER A 46 5.04 8.55 6.48
C SER A 46 5.16 8.17 7.96
N ASN A 47 6.16 8.73 8.65
CA ASN A 47 6.33 8.57 10.10
C ASN A 47 6.32 7.09 10.58
N ASN A 48 6.92 6.19 9.81
CA ASN A 48 7.04 4.76 10.14
C ASN A 48 8.51 4.42 10.47
N PRO A 49 9.00 4.71 11.69
CA PRO A 49 10.43 4.69 12.02
C PRO A 49 11.10 3.31 11.93
N LYS A 50 10.33 2.22 12.00
CA LYS A 50 10.85 0.84 11.85
C LYS A 50 10.72 0.27 10.44
N LEU A 51 10.12 1.01 9.51
CA LEU A 51 9.93 0.53 8.15
C LEU A 51 11.28 0.57 7.42
N THR A 52 11.89 -0.61 7.27
CA THR A 52 13.22 -0.76 6.66
C THR A 52 13.16 -1.38 5.27
N HIS A 53 12.04 -2.04 4.92
CA HIS A 53 11.92 -2.81 3.69
C HIS A 53 10.61 -2.55 2.95
N ILE A 54 10.73 -2.14 1.68
CA ILE A 54 9.65 -2.07 0.70
C ILE A 54 10.11 -2.83 -0.54
N TYR A 55 9.44 -3.91 -0.92
CA TYR A 55 9.86 -4.70 -2.08
C TYR A 55 9.60 -3.96 -3.40
N LYS A 56 10.42 -4.21 -4.42
CA LYS A 56 10.28 -3.62 -5.76
C LYS A 56 8.87 -3.78 -6.36
N ALA A 57 8.23 -4.92 -6.13
CA ALA A 57 6.90 -5.23 -6.65
C ALA A 57 5.74 -4.80 -5.72
N THR A 58 6.01 -4.01 -4.66
CA THR A 58 5.00 -3.52 -3.72
C THR A 58 3.87 -2.76 -4.41
N PHE A 59 4.22 -1.88 -5.33
CA PHE A 59 3.30 -1.01 -6.07
C PHE A 59 2.76 -1.65 -7.36
N ALA A 60 3.16 -2.88 -7.68
CA ALA A 60 2.69 -3.56 -8.88
C ALA A 60 1.21 -3.92 -8.76
N GLY A 61 0.41 -3.54 -9.76
CA GLY A 61 -1.03 -3.79 -9.78
C GLY A 61 -1.87 -2.79 -8.98
N ILE A 62 -1.30 -1.63 -8.63
CA ILE A 62 -2.09 -0.41 -8.43
C ILE A 62 -2.60 0.01 -9.81
N GLY A 63 -3.90 0.27 -9.93
CA GLY A 63 -4.50 0.82 -11.13
C GLY A 63 -4.84 2.29 -10.93
N ASN A 64 -4.95 3.02 -12.04
CA ASN A 64 -5.57 4.33 -12.09
C ASN A 64 -6.66 4.29 -13.17
N GLU A 65 -7.74 3.58 -12.87
CA GLU A 65 -8.95 3.57 -13.68
C GLU A 65 -9.66 4.92 -13.53
N ASP A 66 -9.19 5.91 -14.29
CA ASP A 66 -9.95 7.14 -14.51
C ASP A 66 -11.28 6.74 -15.17
N SER A 67 -12.37 6.98 -14.46
CA SER A 67 -13.72 6.73 -14.98
C SER A 67 -14.07 7.84 -15.96
N LEU A 68 -13.56 7.72 -17.21
CA LEU A 68 -13.80 8.57 -18.40
C LEU A 68 -13.62 10.09 -18.22
#